data_AF-A0A8B6FHN2-F1
#
_entry.id   AF-A0A8B6FHN2-F1
#
_cell.length_a   1.000
_cell.length_b   1.000
_cell.length_c   1.000
_cell.angle_alpha   90.00
_cell.angle_beta   90.00
_cell.angle_gamma   90.00
#
_symmetry.space_group_name_H-M   'P 1'
#
loop_
_entity.id
_entity.type
_entity.pdbx_description
1 polymer ?
#
loop_
_entity_poly.entity_id
_entity_poly.type
_entity_poly.pdbx_seq_one_letter_code
_entity_poly.pdbx_strand_id
1 'polypeptide(L)'
;MPIWRMLQDLDMNDNRITSLGLPRDSSDAVTKRWVNLQLKDGVKAIDELEVELGATQKSIEAEKKRLDRIEKEMVKCLPTAGGEMNGDIDMRGHAIRNLSKGTEAGEPVTKGWYAKNWQELVANMQVKINAAESKYKTLENQMFVNQEKIDALETFIKLKHHTTDRVGRRSVSDLTDYERTIDAIKKVLPRRG
;
A
#
# COMPACT_ATOMS: atom_id res chain seq x y z
N MET A 1 -40.62 -85.38 -52.57
CA MET A 1 -40.13 -84.27 -53.42
C MET A 1 -38.70 -83.98 -53.00
N PRO A 2 -37.69 -84.19 -53.86
CA PRO A 2 -36.33 -83.80 -53.51
C PRO A 2 -36.25 -82.27 -53.39
N ILE A 3 -35.57 -81.79 -52.34
CA ILE A 3 -35.23 -80.39 -52.16
C ILE A 3 -33.99 -80.15 -53.02
N TRP A 4 -34.16 -79.45 -54.14
CA TRP A 4 -33.03 -79.01 -54.95
C TRP A 4 -32.35 -77.84 -54.25
N ARG A 5 -31.17 -78.09 -53.69
CA ARG A 5 -30.32 -77.06 -53.10
C ARG A 5 -29.29 -76.64 -54.13
N MET A 6 -29.24 -75.35 -54.44
CA MET A 6 -28.14 -74.78 -55.21
C MET A 6 -26.88 -74.80 -54.32
N LEU A 7 -25.93 -75.67 -54.65
CA LEU A 7 -24.68 -75.87 -53.89
C LEU A 7 -23.46 -75.24 -54.58
N GLN A 8 -23.66 -74.66 -55.77
CA GLN A 8 -22.63 -74.05 -56.60
C GLN A 8 -23.10 -72.67 -57.10
N ASP A 9 -22.17 -71.92 -57.68
CA ASP A 9 -22.42 -70.58 -58.22
C ASP A 9 -23.49 -70.61 -59.32
N LEU A 10 -24.32 -69.56 -59.35
CA LEU A 10 -25.25 -69.30 -60.44
C LEU A 10 -24.54 -68.50 -61.54
N ASP A 11 -24.17 -69.17 -62.63
CA ASP A 11 -23.72 -68.50 -63.85
C ASP A 11 -24.92 -68.14 -64.74
N MET A 12 -25.07 -66.86 -65.07
CA MET A 12 -26.14 -66.37 -65.93
C MET A 12 -25.67 -65.96 -67.33
N ASN A 13 -24.37 -66.03 -67.65
CA ASN A 13 -23.79 -65.46 -68.88
C ASN A 13 -24.31 -64.01 -69.11
N ASP A 14 -24.85 -63.71 -70.30
CA ASP A 14 -25.39 -62.39 -70.67
C ASP A 14 -26.84 -62.15 -70.22
N ASN A 15 -27.46 -63.12 -69.53
CA ASN A 15 -28.85 -62.98 -69.06
C ASN A 15 -28.96 -62.00 -67.89
N ARG A 16 -30.14 -61.39 -67.71
CA ARG A 16 -30.40 -60.35 -66.70
C ARG A 16 -31.63 -60.68 -65.85
N ILE A 17 -31.56 -60.39 -64.56
CA ILE A 17 -32.74 -60.40 -63.67
C ILE A 17 -33.47 -59.06 -63.84
N THR A 18 -34.67 -59.08 -64.43
CA THR A 18 -35.46 -57.87 -64.70
C THR A 18 -36.50 -57.56 -63.63
N SER A 19 -36.79 -58.50 -62.73
CA SER A 19 -37.88 -58.40 -61.74
C SER A 19 -37.39 -58.47 -60.29
N LEU A 20 -36.17 -57.96 -60.03
CA LEU A 20 -35.61 -57.93 -58.67
C LEU A 20 -36.33 -56.88 -57.82
N GLY A 21 -36.86 -57.29 -56.67
CA GLY A 21 -37.56 -56.41 -55.72
C GLY A 21 -36.61 -55.48 -54.94
N LEU A 22 -37.18 -54.67 -54.05
CA LEU A 22 -36.39 -53.89 -53.08
C LEU A 22 -35.78 -54.84 -52.03
N PRO A 23 -34.54 -54.59 -51.57
CA PRO A 23 -33.92 -55.37 -50.51
C PRO A 23 -34.68 -55.18 -49.19
N ARG A 24 -34.76 -56.23 -48.38
CA ARG A 24 -35.28 -56.24 -47.02
C ARG A 24 -34.21 -56.62 -46.01
N ASP A 25 -33.31 -57.54 -46.40
CA ASP A 25 -32.22 -58.02 -45.56
C ASP A 25 -30.86 -57.55 -46.09
N SER A 26 -29.85 -57.51 -45.21
CA SER A 26 -28.49 -57.05 -45.57
C SER A 26 -27.76 -57.98 -46.54
N SER A 27 -28.25 -59.22 -46.71
CA SER A 27 -27.73 -60.19 -47.67
C SER A 27 -28.39 -60.11 -49.05
N ASP A 28 -29.39 -59.23 -49.23
CA ASP A 28 -30.13 -59.17 -50.48
C ASP A 28 -29.30 -58.55 -51.61
N ALA A 29 -29.46 -59.10 -52.81
CA ALA A 29 -28.95 -58.49 -54.02
C ALA A 29 -29.72 -57.20 -54.33
N VAL A 30 -29.00 -56.17 -54.82
CA VAL A 30 -29.57 -54.86 -55.14
C VAL A 30 -29.24 -54.44 -56.57
N THR A 31 -30.11 -53.62 -57.16
CA THR A 31 -29.82 -52.99 -58.45
C THR A 31 -28.88 -51.80 -58.26
N LYS A 32 -28.01 -51.52 -59.25
CA LYS A 32 -27.19 -50.29 -59.28
C LYS A 32 -28.04 -49.02 -59.11
N ARG A 33 -29.26 -49.02 -59.66
CA ARG A 33 -30.20 -47.90 -59.52
C ARG A 33 -30.56 -47.65 -58.05
N TRP A 34 -30.82 -48.70 -57.28
CA TRP A 34 -31.15 -48.57 -55.85
C TRP A 34 -29.97 -48.00 -55.07
N VAL A 35 -28.75 -48.51 -55.29
CA VAL A 35 -27.53 -47.99 -54.66
C VAL A 35 -27.31 -46.51 -54.99
N ASN A 36 -27.47 -46.13 -56.26
CA ASN A 36 -27.31 -44.74 -56.68
C ASN A 36 -28.33 -43.80 -56.03
N LEU A 37 -29.56 -44.27 -55.78
CA LEU A 37 -30.57 -43.47 -55.07
C LEU A 37 -30.16 -43.24 -53.61
N GLN A 38 -29.71 -44.29 -52.91
CA GLN A 38 -29.24 -44.15 -51.52
C GLN A 38 -28.03 -43.20 -51.42
N LEU A 39 -27.10 -43.27 -52.35
CA LEU A 39 -25.93 -42.39 -52.39
C LEU A 39 -26.29 -40.94 -52.71
N LYS A 40 -27.31 -40.70 -53.55
CA LYS A 40 -27.73 -39.36 -53.95
C LYS A 40 -28.20 -38.52 -52.76
N ASP A 41 -28.90 -39.12 -51.81
CA ASP A 41 -29.39 -38.43 -50.63
C ASP A 41 -28.24 -38.08 -49.67
N GLY A 42 -27.27 -38.98 -49.52
CA GLY A 42 -26.04 -38.70 -48.76
C GLY A 42 -25.20 -37.58 -49.38
N VAL A 43 -25.06 -37.55 -50.71
CA VAL A 43 -24.31 -36.49 -51.42
C VAL A 43 -24.96 -35.13 -51.22
N LYS A 44 -26.29 -35.03 -51.31
CA LYS A 44 -26.99 -33.76 -51.06
C LYS A 44 -26.77 -33.24 -49.63
N ALA A 45 -26.83 -34.12 -48.64
CA ALA A 45 -26.59 -33.74 -47.25
C ALA A 45 -25.16 -33.22 -47.04
N ILE A 46 -24.18 -33.78 -47.75
CA ILE A 46 -22.79 -33.29 -47.74
C ILE A 46 -22.72 -31.89 -48.37
N ASP A 47 -23.32 -31.69 -49.55
CA ASP A 47 -23.32 -30.39 -50.24
C ASP A 47 -23.93 -29.28 -49.35
N GLU A 48 -25.02 -29.59 -48.63
CA GLU A 48 -25.67 -28.66 -47.69
C GLU A 48 -24.74 -28.31 -46.50
N LEU A 49 -24.11 -29.30 -45.90
CA LEU A 49 -23.17 -29.10 -44.80
C LEU A 49 -21.92 -28.31 -45.22
N GLU A 50 -21.43 -28.48 -46.44
CA GLU A 50 -20.30 -27.70 -46.97
C GLU A 50 -20.66 -26.21 -47.12
N VAL A 51 -21.88 -25.91 -47.53
CA VAL A 51 -22.39 -24.54 -47.61
C VAL A 51 -22.45 -23.91 -46.20
N GLU A 52 -22.99 -24.63 -45.21
CA GLU A 52 -23.05 -24.16 -43.82
C GLU A 52 -21.66 -23.95 -43.22
N LEU A 53 -20.72 -24.86 -43.47
CA LEU A 53 -19.33 -24.73 -43.03
C LEU A 53 -18.67 -23.48 -43.64
N GLY A 54 -18.90 -23.22 -44.92
CA GLY A 54 -18.40 -22.01 -45.58
C GLY A 54 -18.95 -20.71 -44.97
N ALA A 55 -20.22 -20.70 -44.55
CA ALA A 55 -20.83 -19.55 -43.90
C ALA A 55 -20.25 -19.30 -42.49
N THR A 56 -20.07 -20.37 -41.70
CA THR A 56 -19.51 -20.26 -40.34
C THR A 56 -18.05 -19.81 -40.36
N GLN A 57 -17.23 -20.29 -41.30
CA GLN A 57 -15.84 -19.84 -41.48
C GLN A 57 -15.75 -18.34 -41.78
N LYS A 58 -16.63 -17.82 -42.64
CA LYS A 58 -16.68 -16.38 -42.93
C LYS A 58 -17.04 -15.55 -41.69
N SER A 59 -17.97 -16.04 -40.87
CA SER A 59 -18.36 -15.40 -39.61
C SER A 59 -17.20 -15.35 -38.60
N ILE A 60 -16.48 -16.47 -38.45
CA ILE A 60 -15.30 -16.56 -37.58
C ILE A 60 -14.22 -15.56 -38.01
N GLU A 61 -13.96 -15.45 -39.31
CA GLU A 61 -12.94 -14.52 -39.82
C GLU A 61 -13.34 -13.05 -39.61
N ALA A 62 -14.62 -12.73 -39.76
CA ALA A 62 -15.13 -11.39 -39.44
C ALA A 62 -14.93 -11.04 -37.95
N GLU A 63 -15.20 -11.98 -37.05
CA GLU A 63 -15.06 -11.75 -35.61
C GLU A 63 -13.58 -11.63 -35.18
N LYS A 64 -12.69 -12.43 -35.77
CA LYS A 64 -11.23 -12.27 -35.58
C LYS A 64 -10.76 -10.87 -35.96
N LYS A 65 -11.23 -10.34 -37.10
CA LYS A 65 -10.91 -8.99 -37.55
C LYS A 65 -11.46 -7.91 -36.61
N ARG A 66 -12.63 -8.15 -36.00
CA ARG A 66 -13.20 -7.26 -34.98
C ARG A 66 -12.36 -7.26 -33.70
N LEU A 67 -11.89 -8.43 -33.25
CA LEU A 67 -11.02 -8.54 -32.07
C LEU A 67 -9.67 -7.84 -32.27
N ASP A 68 -9.00 -8.05 -33.41
CA ASP A 68 -7.74 -7.35 -33.74
C ASP A 68 -7.89 -5.83 -33.72
N ARG A 69 -9.04 -5.31 -34.20
CA ARG A 69 -9.37 -3.89 -34.09
C ARG A 69 -9.52 -3.45 -32.63
N ILE A 70 -10.27 -4.20 -31.82
CA ILE A 70 -10.48 -3.86 -30.41
C ILE A 70 -9.15 -3.83 -29.66
N GLU A 71 -8.27 -4.81 -29.88
CA GLU A 71 -6.96 -4.87 -29.24
C GLU A 71 -6.09 -3.65 -29.62
N LYS A 72 -6.06 -3.27 -30.90
CA LYS A 72 -5.37 -2.06 -31.37
C LYS A 72 -5.92 -0.77 -30.78
N GLU A 73 -7.23 -0.67 -30.58
CA GLU A 73 -7.83 0.50 -29.92
C GLU A 73 -7.58 0.50 -28.41
N MET A 74 -7.60 -0.67 -27.75
CA MET A 74 -7.27 -0.78 -26.32
C MET A 74 -5.86 -0.30 -26.01
N VAL A 75 -4.89 -0.55 -26.90
CA VAL A 75 -3.51 -0.03 -26.76
C VAL A 75 -3.46 1.51 -26.78
N LYS A 76 -4.43 2.19 -27.40
CA LYS A 76 -4.52 3.66 -27.43
C LYS A 76 -5.21 4.24 -26.20
N CYS A 77 -5.92 3.43 -25.42
CA CYS A 77 -6.56 3.89 -24.20
C CYS A 77 -5.51 4.17 -23.12
N LEU A 78 -5.75 5.20 -22.30
CA LEU A 78 -4.92 5.46 -21.12
C LEU A 78 -5.10 4.34 -20.08
N PRO A 79 -4.08 4.03 -19.28
CA PRO A 79 -4.20 3.08 -18.17
C PRO A 79 -5.32 3.48 -17.21
N THR A 80 -6.08 2.51 -16.72
CA THR A 80 -7.19 2.73 -15.77
C THR A 80 -6.72 3.09 -14.35
N ALA A 81 -5.45 2.82 -14.03
CA ALA A 81 -4.80 3.33 -12.83
C ALA A 81 -3.90 4.51 -13.22
N GLY A 82 -4.15 5.69 -12.64
CA GLY A 82 -3.25 6.82 -12.76
C GLY A 82 -1.89 6.47 -12.16
N GLY A 83 -0.80 6.82 -12.84
CA GLY A 83 0.55 6.68 -12.32
C GLY A 83 0.87 7.73 -11.25
N GLU A 84 2.10 7.67 -10.74
CA GLU A 84 2.64 8.71 -9.85
C GLU A 84 2.95 9.97 -10.66
N MET A 85 2.49 11.13 -10.17
CA MET A 85 2.78 12.42 -10.77
C MET A 85 4.03 13.00 -10.10
N ASN A 86 5.16 12.94 -10.81
CA ASN A 86 6.45 13.43 -10.34
C ASN A 86 6.82 14.76 -11.01
N GLY A 87 7.57 15.60 -10.30
CA GLY A 87 8.05 16.90 -10.79
C GLY A 87 7.15 18.09 -10.40
N ASP A 88 7.50 19.26 -10.91
CA ASP A 88 6.82 20.51 -10.57
C ASP A 88 5.45 20.61 -11.26
N ILE A 89 4.44 20.98 -10.47
CA ILE A 89 3.09 21.28 -10.97
C ILE A 89 2.97 22.81 -11.07
N ASP A 90 3.15 23.36 -12.28
CA ASP A 90 2.85 24.77 -12.55
C ASP A 90 1.34 24.96 -12.75
N MET A 91 0.67 25.50 -11.73
CA MET A 91 -0.76 25.85 -11.79
C MET A 91 -1.02 27.28 -12.28
N ARG A 92 0.01 28.04 -12.64
CA ARG A 92 -0.09 29.47 -13.02
C ARG A 92 -0.90 30.25 -11.98
N GLY A 93 -2.01 30.89 -12.38
CA GLY A 93 -2.90 31.65 -11.50
C GLY A 93 -3.99 30.82 -10.81
N HIS A 94 -3.98 29.49 -10.95
CA HIS A 94 -4.98 28.61 -10.36
C HIS A 94 -4.56 28.11 -8.97
N ALA A 95 -5.52 27.62 -8.19
CA ALA A 95 -5.30 27.19 -6.81
C ALA A 95 -6.06 25.89 -6.50
N ILE A 96 -5.45 25.03 -5.67
CA ILE A 96 -6.12 23.87 -5.08
C ILE A 96 -7.01 24.37 -3.94
N ARG A 97 -8.31 24.06 -4.01
CA ARG A 97 -9.26 24.33 -2.93
C ARG A 97 -9.41 23.10 -2.04
N ASN A 98 -9.82 23.30 -0.79
CA ASN A 98 -10.12 22.23 0.18
C ASN A 98 -8.92 21.35 0.57
N LEU A 99 -7.71 21.92 0.68
CA LEU A 99 -6.58 21.23 1.30
C LEU A 99 -6.88 20.93 2.78
N SER A 100 -6.43 19.77 3.25
CA SER A 100 -6.63 19.33 4.63
C SER A 100 -5.79 20.16 5.61
N LYS A 101 -5.97 19.91 6.91
CA LYS A 101 -5.16 20.53 7.96
C LYS A 101 -3.77 19.91 8.10
N GLY A 102 -3.46 18.80 7.42
CA GLY A 102 -2.19 18.10 7.55
C GLY A 102 -2.00 17.50 8.94
N THR A 103 -2.29 16.22 9.11
CA THR A 103 -1.97 15.44 10.31
C THR A 103 -0.61 14.75 10.23
N GLU A 104 -0.10 14.51 9.02
CA GLU A 104 1.14 13.77 8.79
C GLU A 104 2.20 14.59 8.02
N ALA A 105 3.45 14.15 8.14
CA ALA A 105 4.56 14.77 7.42
C ALA A 105 4.41 14.56 5.91
N GLY A 106 4.54 15.64 5.13
CA GLY A 106 4.43 15.59 3.67
C GLY A 106 3.03 15.90 3.13
N GLU A 107 2.02 16.04 4.00
CA GLU A 107 0.70 16.46 3.56
C GLU A 107 0.68 17.94 3.13
N PRO A 108 0.06 18.28 1.99
CA PRO A 108 -0.07 19.67 1.56
C PRO A 108 -1.07 20.41 2.46
N VAL A 109 -0.60 21.50 3.07
CA VAL A 109 -1.41 22.38 3.92
C VAL A 109 -1.48 23.78 3.33
N THR A 110 -2.52 24.53 3.72
CA THR A 110 -2.61 25.95 3.34
C THR A 110 -1.55 26.78 4.07
N LYS A 111 -0.99 27.79 3.40
CA LYS A 111 -0.05 28.74 4.01
C LYS A 111 -0.59 29.40 5.28
N GLY A 112 -1.90 29.68 5.32
CA GLY A 112 -2.57 30.26 6.48
C GLY A 112 -2.59 29.33 7.69
N TRP A 113 -2.83 28.02 7.48
CA TRP A 113 -2.78 27.04 8.56
C TRP A 113 -1.36 26.92 9.14
N TYR A 114 -0.35 26.83 8.28
CA TYR A 114 1.06 26.77 8.71
C TYR A 114 1.47 28.00 9.53
N ALA A 115 1.13 29.20 9.05
CA ALA A 115 1.47 30.45 9.73
C ALA A 115 0.85 30.54 11.14
N LYS A 116 -0.42 30.16 11.28
CA LYS A 116 -1.12 30.18 12.57
C LYS A 116 -0.52 29.19 13.57
N ASN A 117 -0.29 27.95 13.14
CA ASN A 117 0.27 26.91 14.01
C ASN A 117 1.69 27.29 14.50
N TRP A 118 2.51 27.84 13.60
CA TRP A 118 3.83 28.36 13.97
C TRP A 118 3.75 29.48 15.03
N GLN A 119 2.85 30.44 14.85
CA GLN A 119 2.64 31.53 15.81
C GLN A 119 2.20 31.02 17.18
N GLU A 120 1.27 30.06 17.23
CA GLU A 120 0.83 29.43 18.47
C GLU A 120 1.98 28.70 19.18
N LEU A 121 2.82 27.98 18.43
CA LEU A 121 4.00 27.31 18.98
C LEU A 121 5.01 28.30 19.56
N VAL A 122 5.31 29.38 18.85
CA VAL A 122 6.22 30.45 19.33
C VAL A 122 5.68 31.10 20.60
N ALA A 123 4.38 31.44 20.64
CA ALA A 123 3.75 32.03 21.82
C ALA A 123 3.84 31.10 23.04
N ASN A 124 3.56 29.80 22.84
CA ASN A 124 3.66 28.79 23.90
C ASN A 124 5.09 28.62 24.43
N MET A 125 6.10 28.68 23.55
CA MET A 125 7.51 28.63 23.98
C MET A 125 7.89 29.87 24.77
N GLN A 126 7.47 31.07 24.35
CA GLN A 126 7.78 32.31 25.07
C GLN A 126 7.22 32.31 26.49
N VAL A 127 5.99 31.80 26.68
CA VAL A 127 5.41 31.64 28.03
C VAL A 127 6.27 30.73 28.90
N LYS A 128 6.77 29.61 28.36
CA LYS A 128 7.66 28.70 29.10
C LYS A 128 9.00 29.34 29.45
N ILE A 129 9.57 30.14 28.55
CA ILE A 129 10.81 30.89 28.77
C ILE A 129 10.61 31.90 29.90
N ASN A 130 9.59 32.75 29.82
CA ASN A 130 9.31 33.77 30.85
C ASN A 130 9.10 33.12 32.25
N ALA A 131 8.43 31.97 32.29
CA ALA A 131 8.25 31.22 33.54
C ALA A 131 9.58 30.68 34.10
N ALA A 132 10.50 30.23 33.25
CA ALA A 132 11.83 29.80 33.65
C ALA A 132 12.69 30.96 34.15
N GLU A 133 12.66 32.10 33.47
CA GLU A 133 13.37 33.33 33.87
C GLU A 133 12.92 33.85 35.24
N SER A 134 11.60 33.86 35.50
CA SER A 134 11.06 34.25 36.80
C SER A 134 11.52 33.33 37.93
N LYS A 135 11.55 32.01 37.68
CA LYS A 135 12.08 31.03 38.64
C LYS A 135 13.56 31.25 38.92
N TYR A 136 14.36 31.50 37.88
CA TYR A 136 15.79 31.77 38.03
C TYR A 136 16.05 32.99 38.92
N LYS A 137 15.34 34.10 38.67
CA LYS A 137 15.47 35.33 39.46
C LYS A 137 15.09 35.14 40.94
N THR A 138 14.10 34.30 41.21
CA THR A 138 13.72 33.97 42.60
C THR A 138 14.81 33.19 43.32
N LEU A 139 15.41 32.22 42.63
CA LEU A 139 16.54 31.44 43.16
C LEU A 139 17.77 32.31 43.41
N GLU A 140 18.09 33.21 42.48
CA GLU A 140 19.18 34.16 42.61
C GLU A 140 19.02 35.05 43.87
N ASN A 141 17.81 35.60 44.09
CA ASN A 141 17.51 36.36 45.30
C ASN A 141 17.65 35.53 46.58
N GLN A 142 17.23 34.26 46.56
CA GLN A 142 17.39 33.36 47.71
C GLN A 142 18.86 33.07 48.01
N MET A 143 19.69 32.90 46.97
CA MET A 143 21.13 32.71 47.14
C MET A 143 21.80 33.93 47.76
N PHE A 144 21.41 35.13 47.34
CA PHE A 144 21.91 36.37 47.94
C PHE A 144 21.58 36.45 49.44
N VAL A 145 20.33 36.23 49.81
CA VAL A 145 19.90 36.21 51.22
C VAL A 145 20.62 35.13 52.02
N ASN A 146 20.85 33.95 51.43
CA ASN A 146 21.59 32.89 52.09
C ASN A 146 23.07 33.24 52.29
N GLN A 147 23.67 33.97 51.34
CA GLN A 147 25.04 34.47 51.49
C GLN A 147 25.15 35.48 52.64
N GLU A 148 24.22 36.43 52.76
CA GLU A 148 24.18 37.37 53.89
C GLU A 148 24.05 36.65 55.24
N LYS A 149 23.25 35.57 55.30
CA LYS A 149 23.13 34.74 56.50
C LYS A 149 24.45 34.04 56.85
N ILE A 150 25.17 33.54 55.85
CA ILE A 150 26.49 32.92 56.05
C ILE A 150 27.47 33.95 56.62
N ASP A 151 27.55 35.13 56.02
CA ASP A 151 28.46 36.20 56.45
C ASP A 151 28.16 36.66 57.89
N ALA A 152 26.88 36.74 58.27
CA ALA A 152 26.44 37.05 59.63
C ALA A 152 26.85 35.96 60.64
N LEU A 153 26.70 34.68 60.28
CA LEU A 153 27.11 33.55 61.11
C LEU A 153 28.63 33.53 61.31
N GLU A 154 29.42 33.75 60.25
CA GLU A 154 30.88 33.86 60.34
C GLU A 154 31.31 34.98 61.31
N THR A 155 30.64 36.12 61.24
CA THR A 155 30.90 37.26 62.14
C THR A 155 30.57 36.92 63.59
N PHE A 156 29.42 36.29 63.85
CA PHE A 156 29.02 35.85 65.19
C PHE A 156 30.01 34.86 65.80
N ILE A 157 30.46 33.87 65.02
CA ILE A 157 31.46 32.88 65.44
C ILE A 157 32.75 33.59 65.87
N LYS A 158 33.31 34.48 65.03
CA LYS A 158 34.52 35.26 65.35
C LYS A 158 34.38 36.04 66.67
N LEU A 159 33.25 36.73 66.87
CA LEU A 159 32.96 37.45 68.13
C LEU A 159 32.88 36.53 69.35
N LYS A 160 32.23 35.37 69.23
CA LYS A 160 32.16 34.36 70.30
C LYS A 160 33.54 33.84 70.66
N HIS A 161 34.41 33.54 69.69
CA HIS A 161 35.79 33.10 69.94
C HIS A 161 36.60 34.12 70.74
N HIS A 162 36.47 35.43 70.47
CA HIS A 162 37.12 36.48 71.27
C HIS A 162 36.61 36.55 72.72
N THR A 163 35.37 36.12 72.98
CA THR A 163 34.83 36.02 74.35
C THR A 163 35.18 34.72 75.07
N THR A 164 35.40 33.60 74.35
CA THR A 164 35.75 32.28 74.93
C THR A 164 37.25 32.02 75.05
N ASP A 165 38.13 32.88 74.54
CA ASP A 165 39.58 32.79 74.83
C ASP A 165 39.91 32.90 76.33
N ARG A 166 38.95 33.29 77.18
CA ARG A 166 39.07 33.19 78.65
C ARG A 166 38.52 31.90 79.26
N VAL A 167 37.68 31.11 78.57
CA VAL A 167 37.00 29.93 79.13
C VAL A 167 36.75 28.84 78.06
N GLY A 168 37.52 27.76 78.09
CA GLY A 168 37.00 26.42 77.72
C GLY A 168 37.58 25.72 76.49
N ARG A 169 38.60 24.87 76.72
CA ARG A 169 39.20 23.90 75.77
C ARG A 169 38.27 22.73 75.34
N ARG A 170 36.93 22.86 75.36
CA ARG A 170 35.99 21.72 75.17
C ARG A 170 35.25 21.64 73.82
N SER A 171 35.46 22.56 72.87
CA SER A 171 34.63 22.66 71.64
C SER A 171 35.23 22.05 70.36
N VAL A 172 36.37 21.34 70.43
CA VAL A 172 37.15 20.95 69.23
C VAL A 172 36.44 19.90 68.34
N SER A 173 35.61 19.01 68.91
CA SER A 173 34.90 17.98 68.13
C SER A 173 33.81 18.56 67.21
N ASP A 174 33.06 19.53 67.72
CA ASP A 174 31.94 20.14 66.99
C ASP A 174 32.47 21.01 65.84
N LEU A 175 33.63 21.66 66.04
CA LEU A 175 34.36 22.40 65.00
C LEU A 175 34.71 21.54 63.79
N THR A 176 35.18 20.31 64.00
CA THR A 176 35.50 19.38 62.90
C THR A 176 34.29 18.99 62.05
N ASP A 177 33.10 18.88 62.66
CA ASP A 177 31.87 18.54 61.94
C ASP A 177 31.31 19.75 61.19
N TYR A 178 31.43 20.96 61.75
CA TYR A 178 31.09 22.21 61.04
C TYR A 178 32.03 22.47 59.85
N GLU A 179 33.34 22.27 60.01
CA GLU A 179 34.31 22.45 58.92
C GLU A 179 34.07 21.47 57.75
N ARG A 180 33.77 20.21 58.04
CA ARG A 180 33.38 19.22 57.01
C ARG A 180 32.12 19.63 56.25
N THR A 181 31.16 20.23 56.95
CA THR A 181 29.91 20.69 56.35
C THR A 181 30.14 21.90 55.44
N ILE A 182 31.00 22.84 55.85
CA ILE A 182 31.41 24.00 55.04
C ILE A 182 32.15 23.57 53.77
N ASP A 183 33.07 22.61 53.88
CA ASP A 183 33.83 22.10 52.74
C ASP A 183 32.95 21.35 51.72
N ALA A 184 31.95 20.61 52.22
CA ALA A 184 30.95 19.96 51.38
C ALA A 184 30.13 20.99 50.58
N ILE A 185 29.73 22.10 51.21
CA ILE A 185 28.94 23.17 50.57
C ILE A 185 29.75 23.92 49.52
N LYS A 186 31.01 24.26 49.81
CA LYS A 186 31.92 24.93 48.86
C LYS A 186 32.19 24.12 47.59
N LYS A 187 32.08 22.78 47.68
CA LYS A 187 32.29 21.86 46.54
C LYS A 187 31.15 21.89 45.52
N VAL A 188 29.95 22.34 45.92
CA VAL A 188 28.75 22.39 45.07
C VAL A 188 28.45 23.81 44.58
N LEU A 189 29.12 24.82 45.12
CA LEU A 189 29.01 26.22 44.67
C LEU A 189 29.93 26.45 43.46
N PRO A 190 29.44 27.07 42.37
CA PRO A 190 30.30 27.42 41.24
C PRO A 190 31.33 28.48 41.66
N ARG A 191 32.60 28.27 41.30
CA ARG A 191 33.67 29.24 41.55
C ARG A 191 33.40 30.50 40.73
N ARG A 192 33.43 31.65 41.40
CA ARG A 192 33.43 32.98 40.78
C ARG A 192 34.49 33.01 39.68
N GLY A 193 34.06 33.19 38.44
CA GLY A 193 34.87 33.67 37.32
C GLY A 193 34.85 35.19 37.28
#